data_AF-A0A1D2QUU9-F1
#
_entry.id   AF-A0A1D2QUU9-F1
#
_cell.length_a   1.000
_cell.length_b   1.000
_cell.length_c   1.000
_cell.angle_alpha   90.00
_cell.angle_beta   90.00
_cell.angle_gamma   90.00
#
_symmetry.space_group_name_H-M   'P 1'
#
loop_
_entity.id
_entity.type
_entity.pdbx_description
1 polymer ?
#
loop_
_entity_poly.entity_id
_entity_poly.type
_entity_poly.pdbx_seq_one_letter_code
_entity_poly.pdbx_strand_id
1 'polypeptide(L)'
;MKFNKNFTIAGNDLVLKKPVFYNNKCGIRFNLSEKGNSDINRFIECFSNTRKLFELTFQNSKEIYVVLEPFDYKNARSDNPKGLKELKEMGFVLDKDFKRIAFHDKEEGFHRYRYLFKEHKESPNINVLFWAILGSDLGIEPAADICAYFIDDAGELLFHPYDDRVCDIVSSDEKKIMPIYEKLKKDKRDIQRIGYRNKEYVHSCELCKYLEVDTISQIEHYCPLIESIICETHCAEIPDCKETTKAVLDTLRDRDKTTTINKIKGKCKSCKH
;
A
#
# COMPACT_ATOMS: atom_id res chain seq x y z
N MET A 1 -7.28 -21.83 3.51
CA MET A 1 -7.39 -20.52 4.19
C MET A 1 -8.85 -20.06 4.26
N LYS A 2 -9.26 -19.38 5.33
CA LYS A 2 -10.59 -18.75 5.45
C LYS A 2 -10.55 -17.31 4.94
N PHE A 3 -11.64 -16.88 4.32
CA PHE A 3 -11.89 -15.50 3.93
C PHE A 3 -13.26 -15.09 4.46
N ASN A 4 -13.42 -13.80 4.80
CA ASN A 4 -14.75 -13.29 5.07
C ASN A 4 -15.59 -13.21 3.78
N LYS A 5 -16.90 -12.95 3.93
CA LYS A 5 -17.86 -12.94 2.81
C LYS A 5 -17.46 -12.02 1.66
N ASN A 6 -16.76 -10.91 1.96
CA ASN A 6 -16.40 -9.90 0.98
C ASN A 6 -14.94 -9.97 0.52
N PHE A 7 -14.19 -11.00 0.90
CA PHE A 7 -12.75 -11.12 0.63
C PHE A 7 -11.97 -9.86 1.05
N THR A 8 -12.38 -9.21 2.15
CA THR A 8 -11.69 -8.06 2.76
C THR A 8 -10.82 -8.46 3.94
N ILE A 9 -10.99 -9.69 4.44
CA ILE A 9 -10.17 -10.27 5.50
C ILE A 9 -9.79 -11.70 5.11
N ALA A 10 -8.51 -12.05 5.29
CA ALA A 10 -7.96 -13.37 5.00
C ALA A 10 -7.18 -13.94 6.19
N GLY A 11 -7.20 -15.27 6.33
CA GLY A 11 -6.33 -15.98 7.27
C GLY A 11 -6.49 -15.48 8.71
N ASN A 12 -5.36 -15.16 9.34
CA ASN A 12 -5.28 -14.65 10.71
C ASN A 12 -5.47 -13.13 10.75
N ASP A 13 -6.64 -12.64 10.33
CA ASP A 13 -7.03 -11.22 10.36
C ASP A 13 -6.18 -10.29 9.47
N LEU A 14 -5.63 -10.79 8.37
CA LEU A 14 -5.03 -9.92 7.34
C LEU A 14 -6.12 -9.08 6.69
N VAL A 15 -5.94 -7.76 6.67
CA VAL A 15 -6.91 -6.80 6.14
C VAL A 15 -6.55 -6.40 4.70
N LEU A 16 -7.44 -6.74 3.77
CA LEU A 16 -7.30 -6.51 2.31
C LEU A 16 -8.07 -5.23 1.93
N LYS A 17 -7.63 -4.12 2.53
CA LYS A 17 -8.19 -2.78 2.34
C LYS A 17 -7.04 -1.77 2.28
N LYS A 18 -7.02 -0.93 1.24
CA LYS A 18 -6.10 0.20 1.15
C LYS A 18 -6.42 1.25 2.24
N PRO A 19 -5.41 1.90 2.86
CA PRO A 19 -3.98 1.60 2.77
C PRO A 19 -3.60 0.35 3.58
N VAL A 20 -3.07 -0.68 2.91
CA VAL A 20 -2.76 -2.01 3.47
C VAL A 20 -1.77 -1.92 4.63
N PHE A 21 -0.69 -1.15 4.51
CA PHE A 21 0.31 -0.99 5.56
C PHE A 21 -0.29 -0.58 6.91
N TYR A 22 -1.21 0.39 6.93
CA TYR A 22 -1.78 0.94 8.16
C TYR A 22 -2.94 0.10 8.70
N ASN A 23 -3.61 -0.65 7.83
CA ASN A 23 -4.74 -1.49 8.22
C ASN A 23 -4.30 -2.85 8.80
N ASN A 24 -3.02 -3.21 8.70
CA ASN A 24 -2.49 -4.48 9.21
C ASN A 24 -1.60 -4.28 10.44
N LYS A 25 -1.37 -5.37 11.19
CA LYS A 25 -0.67 -5.30 12.47
C LYS A 25 0.81 -5.01 12.30
N CYS A 26 1.48 -5.52 11.28
CA CYS A 26 2.88 -5.22 11.05
C CYS A 26 3.20 -5.30 9.57
N GLY A 27 4.27 -4.63 9.15
CA GLY A 27 4.72 -4.70 7.78
C GLY A 27 5.93 -3.86 7.46
N ILE A 28 6.38 -4.04 6.22
CA ILE A 28 7.48 -3.30 5.59
C ILE A 28 6.92 -2.66 4.32
N ARG A 29 7.24 -1.38 4.13
CA ARG A 29 6.90 -0.60 2.95
C ARG A 29 8.17 -0.28 2.17
N PHE A 30 8.12 -0.51 0.87
CA PHE A 30 9.22 -0.32 -0.06
C PHE A 30 8.91 0.77 -1.06
N ASN A 31 9.95 1.54 -1.41
CA ASN A 31 9.95 2.27 -2.67
C ASN A 31 10.36 1.31 -3.79
N LEU A 32 9.65 1.34 -4.91
CA LEU A 32 9.91 0.44 -6.03
C LEU A 32 10.88 1.01 -7.07
N SER A 33 11.06 2.33 -7.10
CA SER A 33 11.99 3.03 -7.99
C SER A 33 12.51 4.33 -7.38
N GLU A 34 13.63 4.81 -7.89
CA GLU A 34 14.13 6.15 -7.59
C GLU A 34 13.36 7.26 -8.33
N LYS A 35 13.34 8.47 -7.74
CA LYS A 35 12.75 9.65 -8.37
C LYS A 35 13.67 10.16 -9.49
N GLY A 36 13.09 10.59 -10.60
CA GLY A 36 13.81 11.24 -11.71
C GLY A 36 14.13 10.32 -12.91
N ASN A 37 13.78 9.04 -12.84
CA ASN A 37 13.83 8.14 -13.99
C ASN A 37 12.72 8.45 -15.00
N SER A 38 12.98 8.18 -16.29
CA SER A 38 11.92 8.16 -17.31
C SER A 38 10.90 7.07 -16.99
N ASP A 39 9.66 7.23 -17.46
CA ASP A 39 8.57 6.30 -17.16
C ASP A 39 8.91 4.85 -17.55
N ILE A 40 9.59 4.64 -18.68
CA ILE A 40 10.04 3.29 -19.11
C ILE A 40 11.08 2.72 -18.15
N ASN A 41 12.11 3.49 -17.77
CA ASN A 41 13.15 3.02 -16.86
C ASN A 41 12.57 2.74 -15.48
N ARG A 42 11.66 3.61 -15.03
CA ARG A 42 10.93 3.47 -13.79
C ARG A 42 10.07 2.21 -13.78
N PHE A 43 9.35 1.93 -14.86
CA PHE A 43 8.58 0.70 -15.01
C PHE A 43 9.46 -0.55 -14.92
N ILE A 44 10.58 -0.60 -15.67
CA ILE A 44 11.51 -1.74 -15.66
C ILE A 44 12.06 -1.98 -14.24
N GLU A 45 12.45 -0.91 -13.55
CA GLU A 45 12.95 -0.97 -12.19
C GLU A 45 11.88 -1.48 -11.21
N CYS A 46 10.70 -0.87 -11.23
CA CYS A 46 9.57 -1.26 -10.38
C CYS A 46 9.17 -2.71 -10.61
N PHE A 47 9.11 -3.16 -11.87
CA PHE A 47 8.77 -4.52 -12.22
C PHE A 47 9.82 -5.52 -11.69
N SER A 48 11.11 -5.21 -11.89
CA SER A 48 12.22 -6.01 -11.36
C SER A 48 12.21 -6.09 -9.83
N ASN A 49 12.00 -4.95 -9.15
CA ASN A 49 11.98 -4.88 -7.69
C ASN A 49 10.77 -5.60 -7.10
N THR A 50 9.58 -5.40 -7.67
CA THR A 50 8.34 -6.09 -7.28
C THR A 50 8.51 -7.59 -7.37
N ARG A 51 9.04 -8.11 -8.49
CA ARG A 51 9.27 -9.55 -8.65
C ARG A 51 10.22 -10.11 -7.60
N LYS A 52 11.34 -9.43 -7.33
CA LYS A 52 12.30 -9.90 -6.32
C LYS A 52 11.70 -9.89 -4.91
N LEU A 53 10.92 -8.87 -4.56
CA LEU A 53 10.25 -8.79 -3.27
C LEU A 53 9.17 -9.87 -3.15
N PHE A 54 8.41 -10.12 -4.21
CA PHE A 54 7.41 -11.18 -4.28
C PHE A 54 8.05 -12.56 -4.06
N GLU A 55 9.13 -12.87 -4.78
CA GLU A 55 9.86 -14.14 -4.63
C GLU A 55 10.42 -14.32 -3.23
N LEU A 56 10.94 -13.26 -2.63
CA LEU A 56 11.41 -13.30 -1.24
C LEU A 56 10.25 -13.56 -0.27
N THR A 57 9.12 -12.88 -0.47
CA THR A 57 7.93 -12.99 0.40
C THR A 57 7.37 -14.41 0.38
N PHE A 58 7.25 -14.99 -0.81
CA PHE A 58 6.66 -16.32 -1.03
C PHE A 58 7.71 -17.40 -1.29
N GLN A 59 8.93 -17.23 -0.78
CA GLN A 59 10.02 -18.19 -1.00
C GLN A 59 9.67 -19.61 -0.51
N ASN A 60 8.82 -19.71 0.52
CA ASN A 60 8.38 -20.97 1.12
C ASN A 60 7.01 -21.47 0.64
N SER A 61 6.32 -20.72 -0.23
CA SER A 61 5.02 -21.10 -0.78
C SER A 61 5.18 -21.53 -2.24
N LYS A 62 4.46 -22.56 -2.67
CA LYS A 62 4.35 -22.96 -4.09
C LYS A 62 3.16 -22.30 -4.75
N GLU A 63 2.04 -22.33 -4.04
CA GLU A 63 0.81 -21.67 -4.43
C GLU A 63 0.56 -20.47 -3.52
N ILE A 64 -0.15 -19.49 -4.05
CA ILE A 64 -0.64 -18.33 -3.32
C ILE A 64 -2.14 -18.15 -3.59
N TYR A 65 -2.80 -17.38 -2.75
CA TYR A 65 -4.14 -16.88 -3.04
C TYR A 65 -4.05 -15.48 -3.62
N VAL A 66 -4.85 -15.22 -4.65
CA VAL A 66 -4.97 -13.90 -5.25
C VAL A 66 -6.40 -13.41 -5.05
N VAL A 67 -6.53 -12.22 -4.46
CA VAL A 67 -7.77 -11.45 -4.51
C VAL A 67 -7.59 -10.34 -5.54
N LEU A 68 -8.18 -10.55 -6.72
CA LEU A 68 -8.17 -9.61 -7.84
C LEU A 68 -9.41 -8.72 -7.78
N GLU A 69 -9.21 -7.41 -7.85
CA GLU A 69 -10.24 -6.38 -7.88
C GLU A 69 -10.11 -5.61 -9.21
N PRO A 70 -10.80 -6.05 -10.28
CA PRO A 70 -10.83 -5.30 -11.52
C PRO A 70 -11.82 -4.14 -11.41
N PHE A 71 -11.44 -2.97 -11.94
CA PHE A 71 -12.27 -1.78 -11.88
C PHE A 71 -13.22 -1.71 -13.09
N ASP A 72 -14.43 -1.21 -12.83
CA ASP A 72 -15.44 -0.90 -13.84
C ASP A 72 -16.33 0.22 -13.29
N TYR A 73 -16.08 1.44 -13.74
CA TYR A 73 -16.76 2.67 -13.28
C TYR A 73 -18.20 2.80 -13.80
N LYS A 74 -18.81 1.68 -14.21
CA LYS A 74 -20.21 1.63 -14.63
C LYS A 74 -21.11 1.41 -13.41
N ASN A 75 -22.23 2.11 -13.40
CA ASN A 75 -23.24 1.96 -12.36
C ASN A 75 -23.97 0.60 -12.45
N ALA A 76 -23.98 -0.04 -13.63
CA ALA A 76 -24.61 -1.33 -13.83
C ALA A 76 -23.65 -2.48 -13.54
N ARG A 77 -24.16 -3.54 -12.92
CA ARG A 77 -23.39 -4.77 -12.69
C ARG A 77 -23.03 -5.43 -14.02
N SER A 78 -21.77 -5.84 -14.17
CA SER A 78 -21.22 -6.52 -15.34
C SER A 78 -20.65 -7.87 -14.93
N ASP A 79 -20.87 -8.92 -15.72
CA ASP A 79 -20.22 -10.22 -15.52
C ASP A 79 -18.75 -10.24 -15.97
N ASN A 80 -18.37 -9.28 -16.80
CA ASN A 80 -17.01 -9.09 -17.27
C ASN A 80 -16.61 -7.61 -17.09
N PRO A 81 -16.20 -7.22 -15.87
CA PRO A 81 -15.76 -5.86 -15.56
C PRO A 81 -14.67 -5.40 -16.53
N LYS A 82 -14.63 -4.11 -16.86
CA LYS A 82 -13.67 -3.52 -17.82
C LYS A 82 -12.22 -3.97 -17.56
N GLY A 83 -11.72 -3.80 -16.34
CA GLY A 83 -10.35 -4.19 -15.98
C GLY A 83 -10.07 -5.69 -16.16
N LEU A 84 -11.07 -6.57 -15.98
CA LEU A 84 -10.90 -8.00 -16.24
C LEU A 84 -10.82 -8.31 -17.73
N LYS A 85 -11.54 -7.56 -18.57
CA LYS A 85 -11.48 -7.69 -20.02
C LYS A 85 -10.10 -7.29 -20.53
N GLU A 86 -9.61 -6.12 -20.11
CA GLU A 86 -8.27 -5.61 -20.45
C GLU A 86 -7.19 -6.59 -20.02
N LEU A 87 -7.28 -7.10 -18.78
CA LEU A 87 -6.32 -8.06 -18.26
C LEU A 87 -6.27 -9.37 -19.10
N LYS A 88 -7.43 -9.85 -19.58
CA LYS A 88 -7.49 -11.01 -20.49
C LYS A 88 -6.86 -10.70 -21.86
N GLU A 89 -7.03 -9.49 -22.38
CA GLU A 89 -6.39 -9.03 -23.62
C GLU A 89 -4.85 -8.97 -23.47
N MET A 90 -4.35 -8.76 -22.25
CA MET A 90 -2.93 -8.88 -21.90
C MET A 90 -2.43 -10.33 -21.73
N GLY A 91 -3.29 -11.33 -21.96
CA GLY A 91 -2.94 -12.75 -21.86
C GLY A 91 -3.14 -13.37 -20.48
N PHE A 92 -3.80 -12.68 -19.54
CA PHE A 92 -4.18 -13.29 -18.26
C PHE A 92 -5.25 -14.36 -18.45
N VAL A 93 -5.01 -15.53 -17.87
CA VAL A 93 -5.94 -16.66 -17.90
C VAL A 93 -6.44 -16.92 -16.49
N LEU A 94 -7.68 -16.50 -16.21
CA LEU A 94 -8.32 -16.78 -14.93
C LEU A 94 -8.64 -18.28 -14.81
N ASP A 95 -8.20 -18.91 -13.71
CA ASP A 95 -8.58 -20.28 -13.36
C ASP A 95 -10.11 -20.43 -13.33
N LYS A 96 -10.64 -21.60 -13.68
CA LYS A 96 -12.07 -21.92 -13.60
C LYS A 96 -12.55 -22.03 -12.14
N ASP A 97 -11.68 -22.38 -11.21
CA ASP A 97 -12.01 -22.59 -9.79
C ASP A 97 -11.96 -21.29 -8.95
N PHE A 98 -12.43 -20.18 -9.53
CA PHE A 98 -12.50 -18.89 -8.83
C PHE A 98 -13.83 -18.70 -8.09
N LYS A 99 -13.79 -17.91 -7.01
CA LYS A 99 -14.98 -17.35 -6.36
C LYS A 99 -15.10 -15.88 -6.71
N ARG A 100 -16.33 -15.41 -6.95
CA ARG A 100 -16.59 -14.01 -7.30
C ARG A 100 -17.66 -13.42 -6.40
N ILE A 101 -17.42 -12.18 -6.01
CA ILE A 101 -18.43 -11.31 -5.41
C ILE A 101 -18.54 -10.02 -6.20
N ALA A 102 -19.71 -9.41 -6.14
CA ALA A 102 -19.95 -8.06 -6.63
C ALA A 102 -20.78 -7.32 -5.58
N PHE A 103 -20.42 -6.07 -5.30
CA PHE A 103 -21.14 -5.22 -4.36
C PHE A 103 -21.16 -3.78 -4.88
N HIS A 104 -22.18 -3.02 -4.50
CA HIS A 104 -22.26 -1.61 -4.87
C HIS A 104 -21.49 -0.79 -3.84
N ASP A 105 -20.52 -0.02 -4.29
CA ASP A 105 -19.85 0.97 -3.46
C ASP A 105 -20.69 2.24 -3.43
N LYS A 106 -21.27 2.54 -2.27
CA LYS A 106 -22.17 3.69 -2.11
C LYS A 106 -21.43 5.03 -2.15
N GLU A 107 -20.16 5.05 -1.76
CA GLU A 107 -19.36 6.29 -1.75
C GLU A 107 -18.94 6.65 -3.17
N GLU A 108 -18.56 5.65 -3.94
CA GLU A 108 -18.05 5.81 -5.30
C GLU A 108 -19.14 5.74 -6.38
N GLY A 109 -20.31 5.17 -6.07
CA GLY A 109 -21.47 5.08 -6.96
C GLY A 109 -21.38 3.99 -8.03
N PHE A 110 -20.34 3.15 -8.04
CA PHE A 110 -20.17 2.04 -8.99
C PHE A 110 -20.05 0.67 -8.32
N HIS A 111 -20.19 -0.39 -9.11
CA HIS A 111 -20.01 -1.74 -8.61
C HIS A 111 -18.53 -2.12 -8.51
N ARG A 112 -18.14 -2.69 -7.36
CA ARG A 112 -16.86 -3.35 -7.18
C ARG A 112 -16.99 -4.85 -7.33
N TYR A 113 -15.92 -5.46 -7.82
CA TYR A 113 -15.83 -6.89 -8.05
C TYR A 113 -14.60 -7.44 -7.36
N ARG A 114 -14.71 -8.59 -6.70
CA ARG A 114 -13.54 -9.31 -6.20
C ARG A 114 -13.59 -10.75 -6.65
N TYR A 115 -12.47 -11.21 -7.19
CA TYR A 115 -12.23 -12.57 -7.63
C TYR A 115 -11.19 -13.18 -6.70
N LEU A 116 -11.51 -14.32 -6.11
CA LEU A 116 -10.61 -15.08 -5.25
C LEU A 116 -10.27 -16.40 -5.95
N PHE A 117 -9.00 -16.64 -6.17
CA PHE A 117 -8.49 -17.88 -6.77
C PHE A 117 -7.12 -18.22 -6.20
N LYS A 118 -6.67 -19.45 -6.44
CA LYS A 118 -5.29 -19.87 -6.19
C LYS A 118 -4.48 -19.74 -7.46
N GLU A 119 -3.19 -19.47 -7.32
CA GLU A 119 -2.27 -19.37 -8.43
C GLU A 119 -0.90 -19.92 -8.03
N HIS A 120 -0.19 -20.55 -8.96
CA HIS A 120 1.20 -20.93 -8.73
C HIS A 120 2.08 -19.67 -8.73
N LYS A 121 2.99 -19.51 -7.77
CA LYS A 121 3.77 -18.27 -7.66
C LYS A 121 4.62 -17.97 -8.91
N GLU A 122 5.01 -19.01 -9.65
CA GLU A 122 5.79 -18.90 -10.89
C GLU A 122 4.92 -18.79 -12.15
N SER A 123 3.60 -18.72 -12.01
CA SER A 123 2.67 -18.62 -13.13
C SER A 123 2.90 -17.34 -13.95
N PRO A 124 2.83 -17.41 -15.29
CA PRO A 124 2.88 -16.22 -16.14
C PRO A 124 1.85 -15.15 -15.76
N ASN A 125 0.70 -15.56 -15.22
CA ASN A 125 -0.34 -14.66 -14.74
C ASN A 125 0.16 -13.67 -13.68
N ILE A 126 1.12 -14.06 -12.83
CA ILE A 126 1.70 -13.17 -11.83
C ILE A 126 2.43 -12.00 -12.48
N ASN A 127 3.17 -12.26 -13.57
CA ASN A 127 3.85 -11.21 -14.33
C ASN A 127 2.86 -10.30 -15.06
N VAL A 128 1.76 -10.86 -15.60
CA VAL A 128 0.70 -10.05 -16.24
C VAL A 128 0.04 -9.12 -15.21
N LEU A 129 -0.24 -9.61 -14.00
CA LEU A 129 -0.79 -8.79 -12.91
C LEU A 129 0.18 -7.68 -12.50
N PHE A 130 1.47 -7.97 -12.35
CA PHE A 130 2.46 -6.92 -12.05
C PHE A 130 2.59 -5.90 -13.16
N TRP A 131 2.56 -6.33 -14.43
CA TRP A 131 2.59 -5.41 -15.56
C TRP A 131 1.41 -4.44 -15.49
N ALA A 132 0.19 -4.96 -15.30
CA ALA A 132 -1.01 -4.14 -15.23
C ALA A 132 -0.96 -3.13 -14.06
N ILE A 133 -0.60 -3.60 -12.86
CA ILE A 133 -0.56 -2.75 -11.65
C ILE A 133 0.50 -1.65 -11.77
N LEU A 134 1.69 -1.99 -12.25
CA LEU A 134 2.83 -1.06 -12.26
C LEU A 134 2.85 -0.16 -13.50
N GLY A 135 2.25 -0.60 -14.61
CA GLY A 135 2.29 0.09 -15.90
C GLY A 135 1.19 1.14 -16.07
N SER A 136 0.04 0.96 -15.39
CA SER A 136 -1.15 1.80 -15.61
C SER A 136 -0.89 3.29 -15.33
N ASP A 137 -0.25 3.62 -14.19
CA ASP A 137 0.03 5.01 -13.81
C ASP A 137 1.15 5.66 -14.65
N LEU A 138 1.93 4.83 -15.36
CA LEU A 138 3.04 5.24 -16.21
C LEU A 138 2.66 5.30 -17.70
N GLY A 139 1.40 5.00 -18.06
CA GLY A 139 0.95 4.95 -19.46
C GLY A 139 1.64 3.85 -20.28
N ILE A 140 2.08 2.77 -19.64
CA ILE A 140 2.72 1.63 -20.31
C ILE A 140 1.65 0.68 -20.82
N GLU A 141 1.59 0.52 -22.14
CA GLU A 141 0.65 -0.39 -22.80
C GLU A 141 1.26 -1.77 -23.10
N PRO A 142 0.48 -2.85 -23.05
CA PRO A 142 -0.95 -2.86 -22.71
C PRO A 142 -1.19 -2.66 -21.21
N ALA A 143 -2.28 -1.96 -20.86
CA ALA A 143 -2.69 -1.69 -19.49
C ALA A 143 -4.05 -2.31 -19.13
N ALA A 144 -4.27 -2.55 -17.83
CA ALA A 144 -5.56 -2.97 -17.31
C ALA A 144 -5.81 -2.32 -15.95
N ASP A 145 -7.02 -1.78 -15.75
CA ASP A 145 -7.36 -1.09 -14.51
C ASP A 145 -7.77 -2.08 -13.42
N ILE A 146 -6.79 -2.49 -12.62
CA ILE A 146 -6.94 -3.55 -11.62
C ILE A 146 -6.17 -3.25 -10.33
N CYS A 147 -6.56 -3.95 -9.26
CA CYS A 147 -5.82 -4.06 -8.02
C CYS A 147 -5.72 -5.55 -7.65
N ALA A 148 -4.61 -5.99 -7.05
CA ALA A 148 -4.48 -7.35 -6.56
C ALA A 148 -3.84 -7.42 -5.16
N TYR A 149 -4.31 -8.37 -4.37
CA TYR A 149 -3.74 -8.76 -3.08
C TYR A 149 -3.22 -10.19 -3.21
N PHE A 150 -1.94 -10.41 -2.92
CA PHE A 150 -1.29 -11.71 -3.00
C PHE A 150 -1.03 -12.21 -1.59
N ILE A 151 -1.56 -13.39 -1.24
CA ILE A 151 -1.51 -13.92 0.12
C ILE A 151 -0.88 -15.30 0.07
N ASP A 152 -0.01 -15.60 1.03
CA ASP A 152 0.57 -16.93 1.15
C ASP A 152 -0.50 -17.99 1.43
N ASP A 153 -0.13 -19.25 1.25
CA ASP A 153 -1.04 -20.38 1.45
C ASP A 153 -1.49 -20.54 2.91
N ALA A 154 -0.65 -20.10 3.86
CA ALA A 154 -0.94 -20.09 5.29
C ALA A 154 -1.87 -18.93 5.71
N GLY A 155 -1.94 -17.84 4.95
CA GLY A 155 -2.72 -16.65 5.33
C GLY A 155 -2.05 -15.81 6.41
N GLU A 156 -0.72 -15.77 6.39
CA GLU A 156 0.14 -15.07 7.34
C GLU A 156 0.87 -13.89 6.70
N LEU A 157 1.06 -13.88 5.38
CA LEU A 157 1.73 -12.81 4.64
C LEU A 157 0.84 -12.28 3.52
N LEU A 158 0.74 -10.96 3.44
CA LEU A 158 0.10 -10.23 2.35
C LEU A 158 1.12 -9.34 1.64
N PHE A 159 1.27 -9.56 0.33
CA PHE A 159 2.06 -8.75 -0.58
C PHE A 159 1.12 -7.88 -1.43
N HIS A 160 1.36 -6.58 -1.48
CA HIS A 160 0.51 -5.64 -2.21
C HIS A 160 1.34 -4.53 -2.89
N PRO A 161 1.61 -4.64 -4.20
CA PRO A 161 2.06 -3.51 -5.00
C PRO A 161 0.86 -2.58 -5.25
N TYR A 162 1.04 -1.28 -5.03
CA TYR A 162 -0.01 -0.29 -5.29
C TYR A 162 0.01 0.20 -6.72
N ASP A 163 1.21 0.55 -7.17
CA ASP A 163 1.55 1.28 -8.38
C ASP A 163 3.08 1.24 -8.55
N ASP A 164 3.60 2.09 -9.42
CA ASP A 164 5.03 2.31 -9.69
C ASP A 164 5.81 3.02 -8.56
N ARG A 165 5.22 3.27 -7.38
CA ARG A 165 5.88 3.92 -6.25
C ARG A 165 6.12 2.95 -5.12
N VAL A 166 5.05 2.27 -4.67
CA VAL A 166 5.03 1.63 -3.35
C VAL A 166 4.58 0.17 -3.41
N CYS A 167 5.26 -0.66 -2.62
CA CYS A 167 4.84 -2.02 -2.31
C CYS A 167 4.86 -2.27 -0.80
N ASP A 168 3.83 -2.94 -0.29
CA ASP A 168 3.74 -3.36 1.10
C ASP A 168 3.85 -4.89 1.23
N ILE A 169 4.61 -5.33 2.24
CA ILE A 169 4.57 -6.70 2.79
C ILE A 169 4.05 -6.59 4.22
N VAL A 170 2.90 -7.20 4.52
CA VAL A 170 2.27 -7.10 5.85
C VAL A 170 1.91 -8.47 6.42
N SER A 171 1.80 -8.52 7.74
CA SER A 171 1.39 -9.70 8.51
C SER A 171 0.57 -9.30 9.74
N SER A 172 -0.17 -10.27 10.30
CA SER A 172 -0.70 -10.19 11.66
C SER A 172 0.28 -10.71 12.72
N ASP A 173 1.41 -11.30 12.32
CA ASP A 173 2.47 -11.78 13.20
C ASP A 173 3.83 -11.19 12.82
N GLU A 174 4.40 -10.38 13.71
CA GLU A 174 5.71 -9.76 13.55
C GLU A 174 6.83 -10.77 13.30
N LYS A 175 6.71 -11.99 13.85
CA LYS A 175 7.69 -13.06 13.63
C LYS A 175 7.79 -13.47 12.16
N LYS A 176 6.78 -13.18 11.34
CA LYS A 176 6.77 -13.45 9.90
C LYS A 176 7.42 -12.31 9.10
N ILE A 177 7.36 -11.07 9.62
CA ILE A 177 7.96 -9.89 8.99
C ILE A 177 9.47 -9.79 9.27
N MET A 178 9.89 -10.06 10.51
CA MET A 178 11.29 -9.86 10.93
C MET A 178 12.33 -10.58 10.05
N PRO A 179 12.16 -11.86 9.67
CA PRO A 179 13.13 -12.54 8.80
C PRO A 179 13.26 -11.90 7.41
N ILE A 180 12.16 -11.37 6.86
CA ILE A 180 12.15 -10.68 5.57
C ILE A 180 12.89 -9.34 5.71
N TYR A 181 12.60 -8.58 6.76
CA TYR A 181 13.26 -7.31 7.05
C TYR A 181 14.78 -7.46 7.19
N GLU A 182 15.24 -8.39 8.02
CA GLU A 182 16.68 -8.58 8.26
C GLU A 182 17.42 -8.98 6.98
N LYS A 183 16.81 -9.81 6.13
CA LYS A 183 17.36 -10.17 4.82
C LYS A 183 17.46 -8.95 3.90
N LEU A 184 16.43 -8.13 3.83
CA LEU A 184 16.41 -6.94 2.96
C LEU A 184 17.33 -5.82 3.44
N LYS A 185 17.47 -5.65 4.76
CA LYS A 185 18.44 -4.75 5.38
C LYS A 185 19.87 -5.16 5.04
N LYS A 186 20.17 -6.46 5.12
CA LYS A 186 21.48 -7.01 4.72
C LYS A 186 21.75 -6.78 3.23
N ASP A 187 20.72 -6.92 2.39
CA ASP A 187 20.80 -6.70 0.95
C ASP A 187 20.75 -5.20 0.55
N LYS A 188 20.76 -4.28 1.53
CA LYS A 188 20.71 -2.82 1.35
C LYS A 188 19.60 -2.34 0.42
N ARG A 189 18.42 -2.93 0.52
CA ARG A 189 17.25 -2.53 -0.29
C ARG A 189 16.60 -1.27 0.26
N ASP A 190 15.94 -0.51 -0.63
CA ASP A 190 15.22 0.74 -0.32
C ASP A 190 13.94 0.47 0.48
N ILE A 191 14.13 0.17 1.76
CA ILE A 191 13.07 0.12 2.76
C ILE A 191 12.68 1.57 3.06
N GLN A 192 11.48 1.95 2.64
CA GLN A 192 10.95 3.28 2.95
C GLN A 192 10.51 3.36 4.40
N ARG A 193 9.81 2.33 4.89
CA ARG A 193 9.29 2.31 6.26
C ARG A 193 9.12 0.89 6.78
N ILE A 194 9.34 0.73 8.08
CA ILE A 194 8.94 -0.46 8.83
C ILE A 194 7.94 -0.04 9.90
N GLY A 195 6.89 -0.82 10.08
CA GLY A 195 5.78 -0.47 10.98
C GLY A 195 5.32 -1.68 11.78
N TYR A 196 5.19 -1.48 13.09
CA TYR A 196 4.61 -2.45 14.01
C TYR A 196 3.48 -1.80 14.80
N ARG A 197 2.26 -2.27 14.57
CA ARG A 197 1.07 -2.05 15.38
C ARG A 197 1.11 -3.00 16.59
N ASN A 198 2.21 -2.93 17.34
CA ASN A 198 2.18 -3.32 18.76
C ASN A 198 1.83 -2.06 19.55
N LYS A 199 1.05 -2.21 20.62
CA LYS A 199 0.78 -1.12 21.59
C LYS A 199 2.06 -0.44 22.11
N GLU A 200 3.23 -1.07 21.92
CA GLU A 200 4.54 -0.59 22.36
C GLU A 200 5.38 0.11 21.28
N TYR A 201 5.05 0.00 19.98
CA TYR A 201 5.92 0.49 18.89
C TYR A 201 5.32 1.56 17.97
N VAL A 202 4.15 2.12 18.31
CA VAL A 202 3.65 3.35 17.67
C VAL A 202 4.38 4.61 18.17
N HIS A 203 5.32 4.46 19.11
CA HIS A 203 6.01 5.56 19.78
C HIS A 203 7.37 5.96 19.17
N SER A 204 7.75 5.56 17.96
CA SER A 204 9.04 6.00 17.39
C SER A 204 9.01 7.36 16.69
N CYS A 205 7.83 7.91 16.40
CA CYS A 205 7.72 9.30 15.95
C CYS A 205 7.79 10.25 17.16
N GLU A 206 8.78 11.14 17.21
CA GLU A 206 8.92 12.17 18.26
C GLU A 206 7.62 12.95 18.48
N LEU A 207 6.83 13.20 17.42
CA LEU A 207 5.51 13.83 17.51
C LEU A 207 4.48 12.97 18.24
N CYS A 208 4.43 11.64 17.99
CA CYS A 208 3.50 10.74 18.70
C CYS A 208 3.87 10.62 20.19
N LYS A 209 5.16 10.69 20.53
CA LYS A 209 5.61 10.76 21.93
C LYS A 209 5.19 12.09 22.58
N TYR A 210 5.27 13.20 21.85
CA TYR A 210 5.02 14.55 22.37
C TYR A 210 3.52 14.89 22.49
N LEU A 211 2.69 14.33 21.61
CA LEU A 211 1.23 14.51 21.62
C LEU A 211 0.50 13.59 22.61
N GLU A 212 1.21 12.74 23.35
CA GLU A 212 0.65 11.74 24.28
C GLU A 212 -0.47 10.92 23.62
N VAL A 213 -0.32 10.63 22.32
CA VAL A 213 -1.35 9.92 21.55
C VAL A 213 -1.29 8.46 21.90
N ASP A 214 -2.21 8.00 22.73
CA ASP A 214 -2.25 6.67 23.31
C ASP A 214 -3.29 5.76 22.64
N THR A 215 -4.18 6.32 21.82
CA THR A 215 -5.21 5.56 21.12
C THR A 215 -5.04 5.52 19.60
N ILE A 216 -5.35 4.36 19.03
CA ILE A 216 -5.34 4.10 17.58
C ILE A 216 -6.19 5.13 16.82
N SER A 217 -7.34 5.52 17.37
CA SER A 217 -8.25 6.49 16.75
C SER A 217 -7.64 7.88 16.61
N GLN A 218 -6.86 8.33 17.59
CA GLN A 218 -6.18 9.62 17.51
C GLN A 218 -5.00 9.56 16.52
N ILE A 219 -4.25 8.45 16.46
CA ILE A 219 -3.18 8.26 15.47
C ILE A 219 -3.75 8.28 14.04
N GLU A 220 -4.87 7.60 13.81
CA GLU A 220 -5.58 7.60 12.52
C GLU A 220 -6.13 9.00 12.16
N HIS A 221 -6.46 9.83 13.14
CA HIS A 221 -6.91 11.20 12.93
C HIS A 221 -5.76 12.17 12.62
N TYR A 222 -4.67 12.11 13.39
CA TYR A 222 -3.57 13.07 13.30
C TYR A 222 -2.54 12.70 12.21
N CYS A 223 -2.26 11.42 11.96
CA CYS A 223 -1.20 11.01 11.02
C CYS A 223 -1.45 11.48 9.56
N PRO A 224 -2.68 11.39 9.00
CA PRO A 224 -2.95 11.90 7.65
C PRO A 224 -2.88 13.44 7.56
N LEU A 225 -3.32 14.15 8.61
CA LEU A 225 -3.20 15.61 8.70
C LEU A 225 -1.72 16.03 8.74
N ILE A 226 -0.90 15.28 9.48
CA ILE A 226 0.53 15.48 9.58
C ILE A 226 1.24 15.13 8.26
N GLU A 227 0.88 14.04 7.57
CA GLU A 227 1.44 13.70 6.24
C GLU A 227 1.15 14.80 5.21
N SER A 228 -0.05 15.39 5.20
CA SER A 228 -0.35 16.52 4.30
C SER A 228 0.49 17.77 4.60
N ILE A 229 0.84 18.00 5.86
CA ILE A 229 1.63 19.15 6.30
C ILE A 229 3.14 18.90 6.07
N ILE A 230 3.64 17.71 6.44
CA ILE A 230 5.05 17.32 6.25
C ILE A 230 5.39 17.10 4.77
N CYS A 231 4.42 16.67 3.95
CA CYS A 231 4.62 16.57 2.51
C CYS A 231 4.64 17.95 1.82
N GLU A 232 3.92 18.96 2.34
CA GLU A 232 4.02 20.34 1.83
C GLU A 232 5.27 21.08 2.36
N THR A 233 5.75 20.76 3.56
CA THR A 233 6.99 21.32 4.11
C THR A 233 8.03 20.21 4.31
N HIS A 234 8.82 19.99 3.24
CA HIS A 234 10.08 19.23 3.20
C HIS A 234 10.70 18.97 4.58
N CYS A 235 10.69 17.72 5.04
CA CYS A 235 11.50 17.28 6.17
C CYS A 235 11.94 15.84 5.99
N ALA A 236 12.91 15.65 5.09
CA ALA A 236 13.80 14.48 5.12
C ALA A 236 15.25 14.87 5.45
N GLU A 237 15.64 16.15 5.45
CA GLU A 237 17.07 16.54 5.51
C GLU A 237 17.45 17.67 6.49
N ILE A 238 16.61 18.05 7.46
CA ILE A 238 17.00 19.07 8.47
C ILE A 238 16.98 18.47 9.88
N PRO A 239 18.14 18.32 10.56
CA PRO A 239 18.25 17.63 11.85
C PRO A 239 17.61 18.31 13.07
N ASP A 240 17.01 19.50 12.96
CA ASP A 240 16.60 20.27 14.14
C ASP A 240 15.26 21.01 14.00
N CYS A 241 14.24 20.31 13.53
CA CYS A 241 12.92 20.88 13.25
C CYS A 241 11.97 20.92 14.47
N LYS A 242 12.49 21.21 15.67
CA LYS A 242 11.68 21.33 16.90
C LYS A 242 10.68 22.50 16.83
N GLU A 243 11.06 23.60 16.18
CA GLU A 243 10.21 24.78 16.05
C GLU A 243 9.05 24.58 15.07
N THR A 244 9.28 23.89 13.95
CA THR A 244 8.21 23.55 12.99
C THR A 244 7.23 22.55 13.59
N THR A 245 7.74 21.58 14.34
CA THR A 245 6.90 20.65 15.12
C THR A 245 6.01 21.42 16.09
N LYS A 246 6.58 22.32 16.90
CA LYS A 246 5.81 23.17 17.83
C LYS A 246 4.80 24.07 17.12
N ALA A 247 5.17 24.66 15.98
CA ALA A 247 4.28 25.52 15.20
C ALA A 247 3.10 24.74 14.61
N VAL A 248 3.31 23.52 14.09
CA VAL A 248 2.23 22.65 13.63
C VAL A 248 1.29 22.28 14.79
N LEU A 249 1.85 21.98 15.96
CA LEU A 249 1.10 21.63 17.18
C LEU A 249 0.26 22.79 17.74
N ASP A 250 0.81 23.99 17.82
CA ASP A 250 0.08 25.20 18.24
C ASP A 250 -1.06 25.51 17.27
N THR A 251 -0.89 25.17 15.99
CA THR A 251 -1.87 25.46 14.96
C THR A 251 -2.96 24.39 14.86
N LEU A 252 -2.68 23.12 15.14
CA LEU A 252 -3.70 22.06 15.24
C LEU A 252 -4.66 22.24 16.43
N ARG A 253 -4.29 23.03 17.44
CA ARG A 253 -5.19 23.42 18.55
C ARG A 253 -6.25 24.43 18.13
N ASP A 254 -5.97 25.28 17.15
CA ASP A 254 -6.92 26.20 16.53
C ASP A 254 -7.63 25.51 15.36
N ARG A 255 -8.88 25.09 15.56
CA ARG A 255 -9.65 24.18 14.69
C ARG A 255 -10.10 24.77 13.32
N ASP A 256 -9.25 25.49 12.60
CA ASP A 256 -9.58 26.04 11.27
C ASP A 256 -8.45 25.86 10.23
N LYS A 257 -8.71 25.03 9.21
CA LYS A 257 -7.73 24.55 8.22
C LYS A 257 -7.06 25.66 7.39
N THR A 258 -7.81 26.67 6.96
CA THR A 258 -7.31 27.67 5.98
C THR A 258 -6.39 28.68 6.66
N THR A 259 -6.74 29.07 7.89
CA THR A 259 -5.92 29.94 8.74
C THR A 259 -4.61 29.23 9.15
N THR A 260 -4.68 27.91 9.32
CA THR A 260 -3.58 27.04 9.74
C THR A 260 -2.44 26.98 8.72
N ILE A 261 -2.75 26.74 7.44
CA ILE A 261 -1.75 26.64 6.37
C ILE A 261 -1.00 27.97 6.17
N ASN A 262 -1.72 29.10 6.21
CA ASN A 262 -1.12 30.43 6.02
C ASN A 262 -0.24 30.86 7.21
N LYS A 263 -0.61 30.51 8.46
CA LYS A 263 0.22 30.76 9.65
C LYS A 263 1.52 29.94 9.63
N ILE A 264 1.45 28.66 9.23
CA ILE A 264 2.62 27.79 9.09
C ILE A 264 3.56 28.33 7.99
N LYS A 265 3.02 28.66 6.81
CA LYS A 265 3.79 29.27 5.70
C LYS A 265 4.41 30.61 6.09
N GLY A 266 3.74 31.41 6.93
CA GLY A 266 4.26 32.68 7.44
C GLY A 266 5.41 32.55 8.44
N LYS A 267 5.39 31.54 9.31
CA LYS A 267 6.45 31.26 10.30
C LYS A 267 7.65 30.52 9.69
N CYS A 268 7.45 29.79 8.59
CA CYS A 268 8.52 29.10 7.84
C CYS A 268 9.37 30.04 6.95
N LYS A 269 9.19 31.37 7.05
CA LYS A 269 9.99 32.36 6.30
C LYS A 269 11.47 32.42 6.71
N SER A 270 11.87 31.73 7.78
CA SER A 270 13.25 31.61 8.24
C SER A 270 14.09 30.59 7.45
N CYS A 271 13.50 29.77 6.57
CA CYS A 271 14.22 28.76 5.78
C CYS A 271 14.52 29.25 4.35
N LYS A 272 14.93 30.50 4.17
CA LYS A 272 15.55 30.98 2.91
C LYS A 272 17.07 30.85 3.00
N HIS A 273 17.57 29.61 3.12
CA HIS A 273 18.93 29.22 2.76
C HIS A 273 18.94 27.73 2.43
#